data_AF-A0A2S4YF92-F1
#
_entry.id   AF-A0A2S4YF92-F1
#
_cell.length_a   1.000
_cell.length_b   1.000
_cell.length_c   1.000
_cell.angle_alpha   90.00
_cell.angle_beta   90.00
_cell.angle_gamma   90.00
#
_symmetry.space_group_name_H-M   'P 1'
#
loop_
_entity.id
_entity.type
_entity.pdbx_description
1 polymer ?
#
loop_
_entity_poly.entity_id
_entity_poly.type
_entity_poly.pdbx_seq_one_letter_code
_entity_poly.pdbx_strand_id
1 'polypeptide(L)'
;MGLAMCPLCSDDEDIEFVRAVDDGRRVVKHRCGYEWEHGEPSPSKKRSYSFNDLKARFPKPEDVEPEWLERATRLKTQYLATKPGFDPEVAAYWEKYEKIFSPEGLRTCAPRLLKDFANSDVGAHPGNQATFNSAWNAMGDTAAAEATRQTTEYLLYGPDDVPLEDRLQQLLADAKPFAMTGFKEALLTRALCVVQPERFLTILKYTTQACGKREMARMVYELELPAPESVNWTLGRLILWSNDLLHALVGEGFANQQHSAAFLWWAKDQLGRLP
;
A
#
# COMPACT_ATOMS: atom_id res chain seq x y z
N MET A 1 31.44 -14.18 19.82
CA MET A 1 31.21 -15.65 19.83
C MET A 1 31.52 -16.10 21.25
N GLY A 2 30.53 -16.64 21.96
CA GLY A 2 30.73 -17.11 23.34
C GLY A 2 31.65 -18.32 23.37
N LEU A 3 32.53 -18.37 24.36
CA LEU A 3 33.38 -19.54 24.65
C LEU A 3 32.47 -20.77 24.83
N ALA A 4 32.81 -21.86 24.15
CA ALA A 4 32.15 -23.14 24.37
C ALA A 4 32.74 -23.72 25.65
N MET A 5 31.95 -23.86 26.71
CA MET A 5 32.40 -24.53 27.94
C MET A 5 31.63 -25.84 28.08
N CYS A 6 32.34 -26.93 28.35
CA CYS A 6 31.72 -28.22 28.62
C CYS A 6 30.88 -28.13 29.90
N PRO A 7 29.55 -28.34 29.84
CA PRO A 7 28.68 -28.23 31.02
C PRO A 7 28.99 -29.24 32.12
N LEU A 8 29.69 -30.33 31.78
CA LEU A 8 29.99 -31.42 32.69
C LEU A 8 31.35 -31.26 33.40
N CYS A 9 32.34 -30.67 32.72
CA CYS A 9 33.70 -30.51 33.24
C CYS A 9 34.05 -29.05 33.58
N SER A 10 33.22 -28.09 33.17
CA SER A 10 33.50 -26.65 33.22
C SER A 10 34.84 -26.29 32.56
N ASP A 11 35.21 -27.03 31.52
CA ASP A 11 36.47 -26.95 30.77
C ASP A 11 36.15 -26.54 29.32
N ASP A 12 36.97 -25.67 28.74
CA ASP A 12 36.85 -25.17 27.38
C ASP A 12 37.97 -25.65 26.44
N GLU A 13 38.92 -26.45 26.95
CA GLU A 13 39.93 -27.12 26.12
C GLU A 13 39.36 -28.38 25.44
N ASP A 14 39.94 -28.79 24.32
CA ASP A 14 39.62 -30.06 23.62
C ASP A 14 38.13 -30.24 23.23
N ILE A 15 37.51 -29.18 22.70
CA ILE A 15 36.14 -29.20 22.17
C ILE A 15 36.15 -29.41 20.65
N GLU A 16 35.57 -30.53 20.24
CA GLU A 16 35.45 -30.93 18.84
C GLU A 16 34.05 -30.61 18.28
N PHE A 17 34.00 -30.21 17.01
CA PHE A 17 32.74 -30.05 16.30
C PHE A 17 32.25 -31.41 15.78
N VAL A 18 31.00 -31.76 16.11
CA VAL A 18 30.38 -33.02 15.66
C VAL A 18 29.52 -32.77 14.42
N ARG A 19 28.55 -31.85 14.51
CA ARG A 19 27.60 -31.54 13.42
C ARG A 19 26.92 -30.19 13.60
N ALA A 20 26.41 -29.65 12.51
CA ALA A 20 25.52 -28.48 12.54
C ALA A 20 24.07 -28.90 12.76
N VAL A 21 23.30 -28.05 13.44
CA VAL A 21 21.84 -28.15 13.59
C VAL A 21 21.19 -27.18 12.60
N ASP A 22 20.01 -27.54 12.07
CA ASP A 22 19.30 -26.79 11.03
C ASP A 22 18.96 -25.33 11.41
N ASP A 23 18.93 -25.02 12.72
CA ASP A 23 18.65 -23.69 13.27
C ASP A 23 19.91 -22.82 13.49
N GLY A 24 21.07 -23.27 12.99
CA GLY A 24 22.34 -22.55 13.07
C GLY A 24 23.16 -22.85 14.33
N ARG A 25 22.64 -23.65 15.28
CA ARG A 25 23.43 -24.17 16.40
C ARG A 25 24.37 -25.27 15.96
N ARG A 26 25.35 -25.61 16.80
CA ARG A 26 26.34 -26.66 16.53
C ARG A 26 26.33 -27.67 17.67
N VAL A 27 26.34 -28.96 17.34
CA VAL A 27 26.65 -29.99 18.32
C VAL A 27 28.17 -30.08 18.43
N VAL A 28 28.67 -29.92 19.64
CA VAL A 28 30.09 -30.03 19.99
C VAL A 28 30.28 -31.13 21.03
N LYS A 29 31.48 -31.70 21.08
CA LYS A 29 31.87 -32.77 21.98
C LYS A 29 33.14 -32.38 22.72
N HIS A 30 33.16 -32.61 24.03
CA HIS A 30 34.39 -32.48 24.81
C HIS A 30 35.10 -33.83 24.93
N ARG A 31 36.42 -33.83 25.19
CA ARG A 31 37.22 -35.05 25.46
C ARG A 31 36.64 -35.99 26.53
N CYS A 32 35.82 -35.48 27.46
CA CYS A 32 35.13 -36.31 28.46
C CYS A 32 34.01 -37.18 27.87
N GLY A 33 33.71 -37.02 26.57
CA GLY A 33 32.67 -37.75 25.85
C GLY A 33 31.30 -37.06 25.85
N TYR A 34 31.14 -35.95 26.58
CA TYR A 34 29.86 -35.22 26.64
C TYR A 34 29.63 -34.39 25.37
N GLU A 35 28.45 -34.53 24.77
CA GLU A 35 28.02 -33.82 23.58
C GLU A 35 26.88 -32.85 23.92
N TRP A 36 26.97 -31.59 23.46
CA TRP A 36 25.94 -30.58 23.68
C TRP A 36 25.78 -29.62 22.51
N GLU A 37 24.62 -28.97 22.44
CA GLU A 37 24.34 -27.91 21.46
C GLU A 37 24.90 -26.57 21.95
N HIS A 38 25.74 -25.94 21.14
CA HIS A 38 26.34 -24.63 21.38
C HIS A 38 25.90 -23.59 20.34
N GLY A 39 25.68 -22.37 20.81
CA GLY A 39 25.22 -21.22 20.04
C GLY A 39 23.76 -20.86 20.31
N GLU A 40 23.40 -19.63 19.94
CA GLU A 40 22.00 -19.19 19.92
C GLU A 40 21.33 -19.63 18.62
N PRO A 41 20.04 -20.04 18.65
CA PRO A 41 19.29 -20.34 17.44
C PRO A 41 19.26 -19.10 16.56
N SER A 42 19.77 -19.23 15.34
CA SER A 42 19.70 -18.15 14.36
C SER A 42 18.26 -18.05 13.85
N PRO A 43 17.64 -16.86 13.80
CA PRO A 43 16.34 -16.71 13.17
C PRO A 43 16.46 -17.21 11.73
N SER A 44 15.67 -18.23 11.38
CA SER A 44 15.69 -18.87 10.06
C SER A 44 15.74 -17.81 8.98
N LYS A 45 16.72 -17.87 8.06
CA LYS A 45 16.83 -16.93 6.94
C LYS A 45 15.49 -16.88 6.21
N LYS A 46 14.74 -15.79 6.37
CA LYS A 46 13.50 -15.55 5.62
C LYS A 46 13.85 -15.66 4.14
N ARG A 47 13.24 -16.63 3.44
CA ARG A 47 13.43 -16.81 1.98
C ARG A 47 13.20 -15.45 1.29
N SER A 48 14.19 -14.97 0.56
CA SER A 48 14.06 -13.79 -0.28
C SER A 48 13.23 -14.18 -1.50
N TYR A 49 11.96 -13.75 -1.53
CA TYR A 49 11.09 -13.95 -2.68
C TYR A 49 11.32 -12.81 -3.70
N SER A 50 11.30 -13.13 -4.99
CA SER A 50 11.33 -12.10 -6.03
C SER A 50 10.03 -11.31 -6.04
N PHE A 51 10.02 -10.14 -6.71
CA PHE A 51 8.81 -9.35 -6.89
C PHE A 51 7.66 -10.16 -7.51
N ASN A 52 7.95 -10.94 -8.56
CA ASN A 52 6.98 -11.76 -9.26
C ASN A 52 6.42 -12.87 -8.35
N ASP A 53 7.26 -13.49 -7.52
CA ASP A 53 6.81 -14.51 -6.57
C ASP A 53 5.86 -13.92 -5.52
N LEU A 54 6.15 -12.72 -5.02
CA LEU A 54 5.29 -12.04 -4.07
C LEU A 54 3.96 -11.64 -4.70
N LYS A 55 3.98 -11.11 -5.93
CA LYS A 55 2.78 -10.72 -6.67
C LYS A 55 1.90 -11.93 -7.01
N ALA A 56 2.51 -13.06 -7.38
CA ALA A 56 1.77 -14.29 -7.70
C ALA A 56 1.01 -14.88 -6.49
N ARG A 57 1.44 -14.55 -5.27
CA ARG A 57 0.83 -14.96 -4.00
C ARG A 57 -0.18 -13.94 -3.46
N PHE A 58 -0.32 -12.78 -4.11
CA PHE A 58 -1.35 -11.82 -3.74
C PHE A 58 -2.74 -12.37 -4.10
N PRO A 59 -3.78 -12.13 -3.28
CA PRO A 59 -5.14 -12.55 -3.60
C PRO A 59 -5.60 -12.07 -4.98
N LYS A 60 -6.41 -12.89 -5.65
CA LYS A 60 -6.88 -12.69 -7.02
C LYS A 60 -8.40 -12.72 -7.09
N PRO A 61 -9.02 -12.25 -8.19
CA PRO A 61 -10.46 -12.37 -8.36
C PRO A 61 -10.98 -13.80 -8.24
N GLU A 62 -10.18 -14.79 -8.65
CA GLU A 62 -10.54 -16.21 -8.57
C GLU A 62 -10.57 -16.77 -7.14
N ASP A 63 -10.00 -16.05 -6.17
CA ASP A 63 -10.02 -16.44 -4.75
C ASP A 63 -11.33 -16.03 -4.06
N VAL A 64 -12.25 -15.34 -4.76
CA VAL A 64 -13.57 -14.98 -4.23
C VAL A 64 -14.56 -16.12 -4.46
N GLU A 65 -15.21 -16.55 -3.39
CA GLU A 65 -16.24 -17.58 -3.47
C GLU A 65 -17.41 -17.15 -4.38
N PRO A 66 -17.96 -18.06 -5.22
CA PRO A 66 -18.98 -17.71 -6.21
C PRO A 66 -20.22 -17.01 -5.64
N GLU A 67 -20.66 -17.39 -4.44
CA GLU A 67 -21.81 -16.78 -3.76
C GLU A 67 -21.64 -15.27 -3.51
N TRP A 68 -20.40 -14.84 -3.21
CA TRP A 68 -20.06 -13.45 -2.95
C TRP A 68 -19.94 -12.65 -4.25
N LEU A 69 -19.43 -13.26 -5.32
CA LEU A 69 -19.45 -12.67 -6.66
C LEU A 69 -20.89 -12.47 -7.17
N GLU A 70 -21.77 -13.46 -7.00
CA GLU A 70 -23.18 -13.35 -7.37
C GLU A 70 -23.89 -12.24 -6.56
N ARG A 71 -23.62 -12.17 -5.25
CA ARG A 71 -24.13 -11.10 -4.39
C ARG A 71 -23.66 -9.72 -4.85
N ALA A 72 -22.36 -9.54 -5.09
CA ALA A 72 -21.79 -8.29 -5.57
C ALA A 72 -22.39 -7.89 -6.95
N THR A 73 -22.60 -8.86 -7.84
CA THR A 73 -23.24 -8.64 -9.15
C THR A 73 -24.69 -8.19 -9.01
N ARG A 74 -25.45 -8.78 -8.07
CA ARG A 74 -26.82 -8.34 -7.76
C ARG A 74 -26.84 -6.92 -7.21
N LEU A 75 -25.94 -6.59 -6.28
CA LEU A 75 -25.78 -5.24 -5.73
C LEU A 75 -25.44 -4.23 -6.83
N LYS A 76 -24.51 -4.56 -7.72
CA LYS A 76 -24.15 -3.73 -8.87
C LYS A 76 -25.34 -3.48 -9.79
N THR A 77 -26.13 -4.50 -10.08
CA THR A 77 -27.34 -4.37 -10.90
C THR A 77 -28.34 -3.41 -10.26
N GLN A 78 -28.56 -3.51 -8.94
CA GLN A 78 -29.43 -2.59 -8.19
C GLN A 78 -28.90 -1.15 -8.21
N TYR A 79 -27.59 -0.98 -7.99
CA TYR A 79 -26.95 0.33 -8.02
C TYR A 79 -27.05 1.00 -9.39
N LEU A 80 -26.78 0.27 -10.47
CA LEU A 80 -26.87 0.81 -11.83
C LEU A 80 -28.33 1.09 -12.26
N ALA A 81 -29.30 0.36 -11.72
CA ALA A 81 -30.72 0.60 -11.99
C ALA A 81 -31.21 1.95 -11.48
N THR A 82 -30.63 2.48 -10.39
CA THR A 82 -30.98 3.81 -9.86
C THR A 82 -30.30 4.96 -10.60
N LYS A 83 -29.43 4.65 -11.58
CA LYS A 83 -28.65 5.61 -12.39
C LYS A 83 -28.05 6.75 -11.54
N PRO A 84 -27.26 6.43 -10.50
CA PRO A 84 -26.57 7.47 -9.73
C PRO A 84 -25.71 8.28 -10.71
N GLY A 85 -25.95 9.59 -10.74
CA GLY A 85 -25.26 10.49 -11.65
C GLY A 85 -23.77 10.57 -11.32
N PHE A 86 -22.98 10.89 -12.35
CA PHE A 86 -21.60 11.30 -12.18
C PHE A 86 -21.56 12.81 -11.94
N ASP A 87 -20.84 13.26 -10.90
CA ASP A 87 -20.73 14.68 -10.56
C ASP A 87 -19.85 15.43 -11.58
N PRO A 88 -20.42 16.34 -12.40
CA PRO A 88 -19.66 17.08 -13.41
C PRO A 88 -18.55 17.94 -12.83
N GLU A 89 -18.68 18.43 -11.59
CA GLU A 89 -17.66 19.22 -10.92
C GLU A 89 -16.39 18.39 -10.70
N VAL A 90 -16.55 17.09 -10.47
CA VAL A 90 -15.42 16.19 -10.27
C VAL A 90 -14.66 15.96 -11.58
N ALA A 91 -15.34 15.78 -12.73
CA ALA A 91 -14.64 15.66 -14.02
C ALA A 91 -13.82 16.92 -14.34
N ALA A 92 -14.43 18.10 -14.20
CA ALA A 92 -13.73 19.36 -14.45
C ALA A 92 -12.53 19.55 -13.51
N TYR A 93 -12.68 19.16 -12.23
CA TYR A 93 -11.60 19.20 -11.25
C TYR A 93 -10.46 18.22 -11.63
N TRP A 94 -10.78 17.00 -12.06
CA TRP A 94 -9.77 16.02 -12.48
C TRP A 94 -9.04 16.43 -13.75
N GLU A 95 -9.76 16.90 -14.77
CA GLU A 95 -9.14 17.38 -16.02
C GLU A 95 -8.17 18.54 -15.75
N LYS A 96 -8.53 19.44 -14.84
CA LYS A 96 -7.63 20.52 -14.39
C LYS A 96 -6.36 19.94 -13.77
N TYR A 97 -6.48 19.00 -12.83
CA TYR A 97 -5.33 18.47 -12.11
C TYR A 97 -4.49 17.48 -12.91
N GLU A 98 -5.08 16.81 -13.90
CA GLU A 98 -4.33 16.00 -14.88
C GLU A 98 -3.37 16.89 -15.66
N LYS A 99 -3.84 18.06 -16.14
CA LYS A 99 -2.97 19.06 -16.80
C LYS A 99 -1.89 19.59 -15.85
N ILE A 100 -2.25 19.89 -14.60
CA ILE A 100 -1.28 20.35 -13.58
C ILE A 100 -0.26 19.26 -13.24
N PHE A 101 -0.64 17.99 -13.25
CA PHE A 101 0.24 16.88 -12.93
C PHE A 101 1.03 16.35 -14.11
N SER A 102 0.82 16.86 -15.32
CA SER A 102 1.71 16.64 -16.46
C SER A 102 3.16 17.09 -16.18
N PRO A 103 4.17 16.58 -16.91
CA PRO A 103 5.56 16.95 -16.66
C PRO A 103 5.82 18.46 -16.73
N GLU A 104 5.18 19.17 -17.68
CA GLU A 104 5.31 20.62 -17.81
C GLU A 104 4.42 21.38 -16.82
N GLY A 105 3.20 20.88 -16.58
CA GLY A 105 2.26 21.47 -15.64
C GLY A 105 2.83 21.50 -14.22
N LEU A 106 3.48 20.43 -13.77
CA LEU A 106 4.05 20.35 -12.42
C LEU A 106 5.08 21.44 -12.21
N ARG A 107 5.97 21.64 -13.19
CA ARG A 107 7.08 22.59 -13.13
C ARG A 107 6.59 24.04 -13.07
N THR A 108 5.54 24.36 -13.80
CA THR A 108 5.08 25.75 -14.00
C THR A 108 3.87 26.14 -13.17
N CYS A 109 3.18 25.19 -12.53
CA CYS A 109 1.97 25.50 -11.77
C CYS A 109 2.23 26.43 -10.57
N ALA A 110 1.23 27.26 -10.27
CA ALA A 110 1.26 28.12 -9.10
C ALA A 110 1.26 27.28 -7.79
N PRO A 111 2.09 27.63 -6.77
CA PRO A 111 2.13 26.97 -5.46
C PRO A 111 0.75 26.70 -4.86
N ARG A 112 -0.16 27.67 -4.99
CA ARG A 112 -1.50 27.58 -4.42
C ARG A 112 -2.30 26.39 -4.96
N LEU A 113 -2.13 26.04 -6.23
CA LEU A 113 -2.85 24.93 -6.84
C LEU A 113 -2.48 23.57 -6.21
N LEU A 114 -1.22 23.39 -5.80
CA LEU A 114 -0.76 22.19 -5.10
C LEU A 114 -1.30 22.13 -3.68
N LYS A 115 -1.36 23.28 -2.98
CA LYS A 115 -1.98 23.38 -1.65
C LYS A 115 -3.48 23.12 -1.70
N ASP A 116 -4.17 23.70 -2.68
CA ASP A 116 -5.60 23.51 -2.89
C ASP A 116 -5.90 22.05 -3.25
N PHE A 117 -5.02 21.39 -4.04
CA PHE A 117 -5.14 19.96 -4.31
C PHE A 117 -5.15 19.15 -3.02
N ALA A 118 -4.19 19.40 -2.14
CA ALA A 118 -4.09 18.65 -0.90
C ALA A 118 -5.34 18.81 -0.01
N ASN A 119 -5.95 20.00 -0.01
CA ASN A 119 -7.04 20.35 0.90
C ASN A 119 -8.45 20.21 0.32
N SER A 120 -8.59 19.91 -0.97
CA SER A 120 -9.89 19.73 -1.62
C SER A 120 -10.49 18.36 -1.32
N ASP A 121 -11.81 18.29 -1.17
CA ASP A 121 -12.55 17.02 -1.02
C ASP A 121 -13.18 16.54 -2.34
N VAL A 122 -13.00 17.30 -3.43
CA VAL A 122 -13.60 16.99 -4.73
C VAL A 122 -13.02 15.69 -5.30
N GLY A 123 -13.92 14.75 -5.59
CA GLY A 123 -13.65 13.45 -6.22
C GLY A 123 -13.06 12.36 -5.31
N ALA A 124 -12.31 12.75 -4.28
CA ALA A 124 -11.81 11.82 -3.27
C ALA A 124 -11.38 12.59 -2.01
N HIS A 125 -11.92 12.23 -0.85
CA HIS A 125 -11.61 12.90 0.42
C HIS A 125 -10.30 12.35 1.02
N PRO A 126 -9.20 13.14 1.09
CA PRO A 126 -7.93 12.67 1.63
C PRO A 126 -7.88 12.65 3.17
N GLY A 127 -8.93 13.13 3.84
CA GLY A 127 -9.01 13.28 5.29
C GLY A 127 -8.29 14.54 5.79
N ASN A 128 -8.01 14.61 7.09
CA ASN A 128 -7.36 15.75 7.72
C ASN A 128 -5.90 15.92 7.24
N GLN A 129 -5.57 17.09 6.67
CA GLN A 129 -4.24 17.45 6.17
C GLN A 129 -3.44 18.36 7.13
N ALA A 130 -3.70 18.31 8.44
CA ALA A 130 -3.02 19.15 9.43
C ALA A 130 -1.48 19.07 9.35
N THR A 131 -0.91 17.85 9.23
CA THR A 131 0.55 17.67 9.12
C THR A 131 1.11 18.34 7.87
N PHE A 132 0.46 18.16 6.72
CA PHE A 132 0.85 18.81 5.47
C PHE A 132 0.77 20.33 5.57
N ASN A 133 -0.34 20.86 6.10
CA ASN A 133 -0.54 22.30 6.25
C ASN A 133 0.46 22.95 7.22
N SER A 134 0.76 22.28 8.33
CA SER A 134 1.77 22.76 9.29
C SER A 134 3.16 22.78 8.67
N ALA A 135 3.55 21.72 7.94
CA ALA A 135 4.81 21.68 7.22
C ALA A 135 4.88 22.76 6.13
N TRP A 136 3.80 22.91 5.35
CA TRP A 136 3.70 23.93 4.31
C TRP A 136 3.92 25.34 4.89
N ASN A 137 3.24 25.66 5.99
CA ASN A 137 3.35 26.97 6.62
C ASN A 137 4.75 27.20 7.22
N ALA A 138 5.41 26.17 7.75
CA ALA A 138 6.77 26.27 8.29
C ALA A 138 7.83 26.50 7.20
N MET A 139 7.67 25.87 6.03
CA MET A 139 8.59 25.98 4.90
C MET A 139 8.38 27.26 4.08
N GLY A 140 7.14 27.78 4.06
CA GLY A 140 6.71 28.82 3.15
C GLY A 140 6.31 28.30 1.77
N ASP A 141 5.46 29.06 1.07
CA ASP A 141 4.78 28.62 -0.16
C ASP A 141 5.75 28.11 -1.25
N THR A 142 6.87 28.79 -1.48
CA THR A 142 7.83 28.43 -2.53
C THR A 142 8.50 27.09 -2.26
N ALA A 143 9.05 26.90 -1.06
CA ALA A 143 9.76 25.67 -0.71
C ALA A 143 8.81 24.48 -0.55
N ALA A 144 7.62 24.70 0.02
CA ALA A 144 6.60 23.65 0.16
C ALA A 144 6.05 23.21 -1.20
N ALA A 145 5.82 24.14 -2.12
CA ALA A 145 5.43 23.82 -3.49
C ALA A 145 6.51 23.01 -4.19
N GLU A 146 7.78 23.40 -4.07
CA GLU A 146 8.88 22.66 -4.69
C GLU A 146 9.00 21.24 -4.15
N ALA A 147 8.94 21.04 -2.83
CA ALA A 147 8.92 19.69 -2.25
C ALA A 147 7.70 18.89 -2.74
N THR A 148 6.54 19.52 -2.87
CA THR A 148 5.33 18.86 -3.39
C THR A 148 5.48 18.48 -4.87
N ARG A 149 6.11 19.33 -5.69
CA ARG A 149 6.44 19.03 -7.09
C ARG A 149 7.39 17.84 -7.17
N GLN A 150 8.51 17.87 -6.45
CA GLN A 150 9.50 16.79 -6.46
C GLN A 150 8.92 15.46 -5.96
N THR A 151 8.05 15.52 -4.94
CA THR A 151 7.30 14.34 -4.46
C THR A 151 6.41 13.76 -5.56
N THR A 152 5.64 14.61 -6.22
CA THR A 152 4.67 14.21 -7.25
C THR A 152 5.38 13.75 -8.53
N GLU A 153 6.41 14.48 -8.97
CA GLU A 153 7.25 14.13 -10.12
C GLU A 153 7.96 12.81 -9.88
N TYR A 154 8.52 12.57 -8.69
CA TYR A 154 9.12 11.27 -8.37
C TYR A 154 8.09 10.14 -8.43
N LEU A 155 6.89 10.33 -7.85
CA LEU A 155 5.83 9.33 -7.90
C LEU A 155 5.41 8.99 -9.33
N LEU A 156 5.19 10.00 -10.16
CA LEU A 156 4.60 9.83 -11.50
C LEU A 156 5.66 9.52 -12.56
N TYR A 157 6.78 10.24 -12.54
CA TYR A 157 7.81 10.28 -13.57
C TYR A 157 9.23 9.99 -13.04
N GLY A 158 9.34 9.43 -11.84
CA GLY A 158 10.60 8.92 -11.31
C GLY A 158 11.24 7.84 -12.21
N PRO A 159 12.45 7.39 -11.86
CA PRO A 159 13.26 6.52 -12.73
C PRO A 159 12.54 5.26 -13.20
N ASP A 160 12.69 4.92 -14.49
CA ASP A 160 12.04 3.77 -15.13
C ASP A 160 12.46 2.43 -14.53
N ASP A 161 13.64 2.36 -13.92
CA ASP A 161 14.17 1.17 -13.23
C ASP A 161 13.57 0.97 -11.83
N VAL A 162 12.80 1.93 -11.32
CA VAL A 162 12.10 1.83 -10.03
C VAL A 162 10.59 1.69 -10.26
N PRO A 163 10.00 0.49 -10.01
CA PRO A 163 8.57 0.28 -10.15
C PRO A 163 7.75 1.27 -9.34
N LEU A 164 6.53 1.57 -9.82
CA LEU A 164 5.64 2.55 -9.17
C LEU A 164 5.34 2.17 -7.70
N GLU A 165 5.19 0.88 -7.40
CA GLU A 165 5.00 0.36 -6.04
C GLU A 165 6.14 0.75 -5.11
N ASP A 166 7.37 0.65 -5.61
CA ASP A 166 8.58 0.93 -4.82
C ASP A 166 8.82 2.44 -4.74
N ARG A 167 8.50 3.23 -5.77
CA ARG A 167 8.50 4.70 -5.71
C ARG A 167 7.52 5.20 -4.65
N LEU A 168 6.29 4.68 -4.66
CA LEU A 168 5.28 4.98 -3.64
C LEU A 168 5.79 4.60 -2.25
N GLN A 169 6.34 3.40 -2.08
CA GLN A 169 6.90 2.96 -0.80
C GLN A 169 8.02 3.88 -0.28
N GLN A 170 8.93 4.33 -1.15
CA GLN A 170 10.02 5.21 -0.77
C GLN A 170 9.52 6.57 -0.26
N LEU A 171 8.45 7.12 -0.86
CA LEU A 171 7.81 8.34 -0.38
C LEU A 171 7.06 8.12 0.94
N LEU A 172 6.38 6.98 1.09
CA LEU A 172 5.69 6.61 2.32
C LEU A 172 6.65 6.45 3.50
N ALA A 173 7.82 5.85 3.27
CA ALA A 173 8.85 5.59 4.27
C ALA A 173 9.81 6.78 4.53
N ASP A 174 9.54 7.96 3.96
CA ASP A 174 10.42 9.13 4.07
C ASP A 174 11.87 8.86 3.60
N ALA A 175 12.04 7.91 2.68
CA ALA A 175 13.35 7.56 2.15
C ALA A 175 13.89 8.61 1.15
N LYS A 176 13.08 9.59 0.77
CA LYS A 176 13.45 10.70 -0.11
C LYS A 176 13.52 12.01 0.69
N PRO A 177 14.70 12.65 0.79
CA PRO A 177 14.86 13.86 1.61
C PRO A 177 14.10 15.07 1.05
N PHE A 178 13.72 15.04 -0.22
CA PHE A 178 12.90 16.06 -0.86
C PHE A 178 11.40 15.87 -0.66
N ALA A 179 10.96 14.75 -0.07
CA ALA A 179 9.55 14.44 0.05
C ALA A 179 8.82 15.47 0.91
N MET A 180 7.64 15.89 0.47
CA MET A 180 6.81 16.85 1.19
C MET A 180 6.19 16.17 2.42
N THR A 181 6.57 16.65 3.60
CA THR A 181 6.01 16.19 4.88
C THR A 181 4.48 16.31 4.87
N GLY A 182 3.80 15.22 5.23
CA GLY A 182 2.33 15.15 5.22
C GLY A 182 1.71 14.82 3.86
N PHE A 183 2.45 14.88 2.74
CA PHE A 183 1.99 14.41 1.43
C PHE A 183 2.15 12.89 1.31
N LYS A 184 1.31 12.16 2.06
CA LYS A 184 1.41 10.70 2.29
C LYS A 184 0.36 9.92 1.52
N GLU A 185 0.12 8.67 1.92
CA GLU A 185 -0.70 7.67 1.25
C GLU A 185 -1.95 8.21 0.56
N ALA A 186 -2.79 8.97 1.27
CA ALA A 186 -4.04 9.46 0.68
C ALA A 186 -3.80 10.44 -0.47
N LEU A 187 -2.86 11.37 -0.31
CA LEU A 187 -2.53 12.38 -1.32
C LEU A 187 -1.75 11.79 -2.49
N LEU A 188 -0.81 10.87 -2.21
CA LEU A 188 -0.07 10.13 -3.24
C LEU A 188 -1.03 9.28 -4.09
N THR A 189 -1.93 8.52 -3.46
CA THR A 189 -2.93 7.72 -4.17
C THR A 189 -3.91 8.60 -4.93
N ARG A 190 -4.28 9.76 -4.39
CA ARG A 190 -5.17 10.71 -5.09
C ARG A 190 -4.50 11.28 -6.34
N ALA A 191 -3.21 11.58 -6.30
CA ALA A 191 -2.47 11.98 -7.50
C ALA A 191 -2.51 10.89 -8.59
N LEU A 192 -2.40 9.61 -8.19
CA LEU A 192 -2.56 8.48 -9.11
C LEU A 192 -3.99 8.38 -9.67
N CYS A 193 -5.03 8.64 -8.86
CA CYS A 193 -6.42 8.67 -9.34
C CYS A 193 -6.64 9.74 -10.42
N VAL A 194 -5.94 10.88 -10.33
CA VAL A 194 -6.05 11.96 -11.31
C VAL A 194 -5.29 11.64 -12.60
N VAL A 195 -4.10 11.05 -12.50
CA VAL A 195 -3.21 10.85 -13.67
C VAL A 195 -3.44 9.51 -14.38
N GLN A 196 -4.01 8.53 -13.67
CA GLN A 196 -4.40 7.23 -14.21
C GLN A 196 -5.87 6.94 -13.84
N PRO A 197 -6.82 7.80 -14.26
CA PRO A 197 -8.23 7.74 -13.87
C PRO A 197 -8.95 6.49 -14.37
N GLU A 198 -8.40 5.80 -15.37
CA GLU A 198 -8.88 4.53 -15.90
C GLU A 198 -8.46 3.33 -15.03
N ARG A 199 -7.40 3.46 -14.25
CA ARG A 199 -6.84 2.37 -13.43
C ARG A 199 -7.19 2.48 -11.95
N PHE A 200 -7.16 3.68 -11.39
CA PHE A 200 -7.23 3.87 -9.94
C PHE A 200 -8.64 4.20 -9.45
N LEU A 201 -9.11 3.41 -8.48
CA LEU A 201 -10.32 3.68 -7.73
C LEU A 201 -10.08 4.79 -6.70
N THR A 202 -11.08 5.63 -6.45
CA THR A 202 -11.01 6.72 -5.46
C THR A 202 -11.13 6.26 -4.00
N ILE A 203 -10.52 5.11 -3.69
CA ILE A 203 -10.37 4.56 -2.34
C ILE A 203 -8.91 4.77 -1.93
N LEU A 204 -8.63 5.87 -1.24
CA LEU A 204 -7.28 6.43 -1.17
C LEU A 204 -6.29 5.69 -0.26
N LYS A 205 -6.75 4.84 0.65
CA LYS A 205 -5.91 4.17 1.65
C LYS A 205 -6.10 2.66 1.62
N TYR A 206 -5.05 1.92 1.94
CA TYR A 206 -5.07 0.47 2.03
C TYR A 206 -5.93 -0.01 3.20
N THR A 207 -5.75 0.57 4.38
CA THR A 207 -6.55 0.25 5.58
C THR A 207 -6.86 1.51 6.37
N THR A 208 -8.10 1.63 6.88
CA THR A 208 -8.50 2.71 7.79
C THR A 208 -9.61 2.25 8.73
N GLN A 209 -9.84 3.01 9.81
CA GLN A 209 -10.99 2.78 10.69
C GLN A 209 -12.34 2.95 9.98
N ALA A 210 -12.45 3.86 9.01
CA ALA A 210 -13.70 4.13 8.30
C ALA A 210 -13.99 3.10 7.19
N CYS A 211 -12.94 2.61 6.53
CA CYS A 211 -12.84 1.53 5.52
C CYS A 211 -11.75 1.93 4.49
N GLY A 212 -10.72 1.11 4.33
CA GLY A 212 -9.77 1.18 3.21
C GLY A 212 -10.01 0.08 2.20
N LYS A 213 -9.10 -0.08 1.23
CA LYS A 213 -9.17 -1.13 0.21
C LYS A 213 -9.26 -2.54 0.81
N ARG A 214 -8.52 -2.81 1.89
CA ARG A 214 -8.56 -4.09 2.63
C ARG A 214 -9.94 -4.35 3.24
N GLU A 215 -10.48 -3.38 3.96
CA GLU A 215 -11.81 -3.54 4.54
C GLU A 215 -12.89 -3.65 3.46
N MET A 216 -12.73 -2.95 2.33
CA MET A 216 -13.64 -3.02 1.19
C MET A 216 -13.67 -4.43 0.56
N ALA A 217 -12.49 -5.02 0.33
CA ALA A 217 -12.37 -6.37 -0.20
C ALA A 217 -13.04 -7.39 0.71
N ARG A 218 -12.81 -7.29 2.03
CA ARG A 218 -13.45 -8.14 3.02
C ARG A 218 -14.97 -7.94 3.04
N MET A 219 -15.45 -6.71 3.15
CA MET A 219 -16.88 -6.46 3.33
C MET A 219 -17.69 -6.83 2.08
N VAL A 220 -17.25 -6.41 0.89
CA VAL A 220 -18.04 -6.58 -0.34
C VAL A 220 -17.88 -7.99 -0.93
N TYR A 221 -16.70 -8.59 -0.81
CA TYR A 221 -16.35 -9.83 -1.49
C TYR A 221 -15.94 -10.98 -0.54
N GLU A 222 -15.99 -10.79 0.78
CA GLU A 222 -15.49 -11.76 1.77
C GLU A 222 -14.04 -12.20 1.48
N LEU A 223 -13.23 -11.28 0.94
CA LEU A 223 -11.85 -11.55 0.56
C LEU A 223 -10.87 -10.90 1.55
N GLU A 224 -10.14 -11.73 2.27
CA GLU A 224 -9.12 -11.29 3.22
C GLU A 224 -7.84 -10.85 2.51
N LEU A 225 -7.54 -9.54 2.56
CA LEU A 225 -6.25 -9.01 2.12
C LEU A 225 -5.25 -8.95 3.28
N PRO A 226 -3.95 -9.15 3.01
CA PRO A 226 -2.98 -9.27 4.11
C PRO A 226 -2.80 -8.01 4.95
N ALA A 227 -2.66 -8.19 6.25
CA ALA A 227 -2.33 -7.08 7.14
C ALA A 227 -0.90 -6.59 6.87
N PRO A 228 -0.61 -5.28 6.80
CA PRO A 228 0.74 -4.79 6.53
C PRO A 228 1.80 -5.36 7.48
N GLU A 229 1.43 -5.60 8.73
CA GLU A 229 2.27 -6.16 9.79
C GLU A 229 2.48 -7.67 9.70
N SER A 230 1.64 -8.40 8.95
CA SER A 230 1.67 -9.87 8.89
C SER A 230 2.44 -10.42 7.68
N VAL A 231 2.85 -9.56 6.75
CA VAL A 231 3.56 -9.96 5.52
C VAL A 231 4.84 -9.15 5.31
N ASN A 232 5.80 -9.71 4.57
CA ASN A 232 7.00 -8.97 4.16
C ASN A 232 6.74 -8.11 2.89
N TRP A 233 5.50 -7.68 2.66
CA TRP A 233 5.15 -6.82 1.52
C TRP A 233 5.19 -5.36 1.94
N THR A 234 5.74 -4.51 1.07
CA THR A 234 5.71 -3.06 1.26
C THR A 234 4.28 -2.53 1.18
N LEU A 235 3.97 -1.48 1.93
CA LEU A 235 2.67 -0.80 1.86
C LEU A 235 2.38 -0.27 0.44
N GLY A 236 3.40 0.21 -0.29
CA GLY A 236 3.24 0.64 -1.69
C GLY A 236 2.66 -0.45 -2.60
N ARG A 237 3.17 -1.69 -2.47
CA ARG A 237 2.64 -2.87 -3.18
C ARG A 237 1.21 -3.20 -2.76
N LEU A 238 0.92 -3.19 -1.45
CA LEU A 238 -0.42 -3.44 -0.94
C LEU A 238 -1.44 -2.44 -1.51
N ILE A 239 -1.10 -1.15 -1.57
CA ILE A 239 -1.96 -0.09 -2.11
C ILE A 239 -2.28 -0.34 -3.60
N LEU A 240 -1.26 -0.63 -4.41
CA LEU A 240 -1.44 -0.82 -5.86
C LEU A 240 -2.12 -2.14 -6.19
N TRP A 241 -1.69 -3.25 -5.59
CA TRP A 241 -2.24 -4.56 -5.90
C TRP A 241 -3.69 -4.70 -5.44
N SER A 242 -4.04 -4.13 -4.28
CA SER A 242 -5.44 -4.10 -3.85
C SER A 242 -6.30 -3.15 -4.69
N ASN A 243 -5.73 -2.07 -5.25
CA ASN A 243 -6.46 -1.24 -6.23
C ASN A 243 -6.79 -2.06 -7.48
N ASP A 244 -5.79 -2.69 -8.07
CA ASP A 244 -5.94 -3.44 -9.32
C ASP A 244 -6.89 -4.64 -9.12
N LEU A 245 -6.81 -5.31 -7.97
CA LEU A 245 -7.74 -6.38 -7.58
C LEU A 245 -9.19 -5.88 -7.45
N LEU A 246 -9.43 -4.81 -6.70
CA LEU A 246 -10.78 -4.26 -6.53
C LEU A 246 -11.35 -3.74 -7.86
N HIS A 247 -10.51 -3.12 -8.70
CA HIS A 247 -10.93 -2.69 -10.03
C HIS A 247 -11.35 -3.88 -10.88
N ALA A 248 -10.56 -4.96 -10.90
CA ALA A 248 -10.91 -6.19 -11.60
C ALA A 248 -12.22 -6.83 -11.07
N LEU A 249 -12.40 -6.88 -9.75
CA LEU A 249 -13.59 -7.43 -9.11
C LEU A 249 -14.87 -6.63 -9.40
N VAL A 250 -14.77 -5.30 -9.42
CA VAL A 250 -15.90 -4.43 -9.77
C VAL A 250 -16.31 -4.62 -11.24
N GLY A 251 -15.33 -4.80 -12.12
CA GLY A 251 -15.53 -5.06 -13.54
C GLY A 251 -16.19 -3.91 -14.31
N GLU A 252 -16.64 -4.19 -15.53
CA GLU A 252 -17.11 -3.19 -16.50
C GLU A 252 -18.54 -2.66 -16.27
N GLY A 253 -18.97 -1.65 -17.00
CA GLY A 253 -20.36 -1.13 -16.98
C GLY A 253 -20.57 0.12 -16.10
N PHE A 254 -19.52 0.59 -15.43
CA PHE A 254 -19.47 1.91 -14.82
C PHE A 254 -18.97 2.95 -15.82
N ALA A 255 -19.30 4.22 -15.56
CA ALA A 255 -18.90 5.32 -16.44
C ALA A 255 -17.41 5.65 -16.33
N ASN A 256 -16.83 5.44 -15.14
CA ASN A 256 -15.42 5.64 -14.80
C ASN A 256 -15.14 5.06 -13.40
N GLN A 257 -13.88 5.15 -12.95
CA GLN A 257 -13.46 4.57 -11.67
C GLN A 257 -14.03 5.25 -10.42
N GLN A 258 -14.53 6.49 -10.55
CA GLN A 258 -15.26 7.12 -9.45
C GLN A 258 -16.63 6.49 -9.28
N HIS A 259 -17.32 6.22 -10.38
CA HIS A 259 -18.60 5.52 -10.36
C HIS A 259 -18.42 4.09 -9.82
N SER A 260 -17.33 3.40 -10.21
CA SER A 260 -16.92 2.11 -9.62
C SER A 260 -16.68 2.18 -8.11
N ALA A 261 -15.94 3.18 -7.64
CA ALA A 261 -15.66 3.36 -6.21
C ALA A 261 -16.93 3.75 -5.42
N ALA A 262 -17.80 4.58 -5.99
CA ALA A 262 -19.07 4.96 -5.39
C ALA A 262 -19.99 3.75 -5.22
N PHE A 263 -20.00 2.82 -6.18
CA PHE A 263 -20.65 1.53 -6.02
C PHE A 263 -20.08 0.75 -4.83
N LEU A 264 -18.75 0.63 -4.71
CA LEU A 264 -18.13 -0.11 -3.59
C LEU A 264 -18.52 0.48 -2.23
N TRP A 265 -18.50 1.81 -2.10
CA TRP A 265 -18.97 2.49 -0.89
C TRP A 265 -20.45 2.23 -0.61
N TRP A 266 -21.31 2.32 -1.63
CA TRP A 266 -22.73 2.03 -1.48
C TRP A 266 -22.99 0.56 -1.11
N ALA A 267 -22.27 -0.37 -1.73
CA ALA A 267 -22.38 -1.81 -1.50
C ALA A 267 -21.99 -2.15 -0.06
N LYS A 268 -20.90 -1.56 0.44
CA LYS A 268 -20.48 -1.67 1.85
C LYS A 268 -21.60 -1.31 2.81
N ASP A 269 -22.31 -0.21 2.54
CA ASP A 269 -23.36 0.31 3.42
C ASP A 269 -24.66 -0.51 3.36
N GLN A 270 -24.91 -1.26 2.27
CA GLN A 270 -26.04 -2.19 2.22
C GLN A 270 -25.87 -3.38 3.16
N LEU A 271 -24.62 -3.78 3.45
CA LEU A 271 -24.32 -4.92 4.31
C LEU A 271 -24.64 -4.63 5.79
N GLY A 272 -24.42 -3.38 6.23
CA GLY A 272 -24.79 -2.93 7.57
C GLY A 272 -26.30 -2.72 7.78
N ARG A 273 -27.12 -2.94 6.74
CA ARG A 273 -28.58 -2.76 6.76
C ARG A 273 -29.36 -4.07 6.60
N LEU A 274 -28.67 -5.21 6.52
CA LEU A 274 -29.32 -6.51 6.58
C LEU A 274 -29.58 -6.87 8.05
N PRO A 275 -30.81 -7.26 8.42
CA PRO A 275 -31.17 -7.65 9.78
C PRO A 275 -30.43 -8.90 10.25
#